data_AF-A0A8H8NDD4-F1
#
_entry.id   AF-A0A8H8NDD4-F1
#
_cell.length_a   1.000
_cell.length_b   1.000
_cell.length_c   1.000
_cell.angle_alpha   90.00
_cell.angle_beta   90.00
_cell.angle_gamma   90.00
#
_symmetry.space_group_name_H-M   'P 1'
#
loop_
_entity.id
_entity.type
_entity.pdbx_description
1 polymer ?
#
loop_
_entity_poly.entity_id
_entity_poly.type
_entity_poly.pdbx_seq_one_letter_code
_entity_poly.pdbx_strand_id
1 'polypeptide(L)'
;MHPTEIVPHCEHEAGLNIKRGTRELAINLIVGLGVPSLTIPLYYVVQSFRYTIVEDVGCWPASYLTPWALILAQLWPVLISLVSLTYAVLTLREFMRIRRQFSRVLSESGTNLNLSRFFRLMALVSTDIICTVPLSLYFLIQNAVIFPYTWASWEVIHKHRNDVATNSQKQISAIPGSKTGFEFNLWSIPGCAFLFFMYFGLSSDARRQYKLVFWIMLSPLGFKPPAPTPENNAQNSARRLDPNKNLDAPSETVCTSLGTQTLVNQVDEPDNGSETGRATLPSEVKISDLESRV
;
A
#
# COMPACT_ATOMS: atom_id res chain seq x y z
N MET A 1 -21.95 -16.96 48.81
CA MET A 1 -21.52 -15.64 48.30
C MET A 1 -20.15 -15.84 47.68
N HIS A 2 -20.09 -16.16 46.38
CA HIS A 2 -18.84 -16.45 45.67
C HIS A 2 -18.78 -15.51 44.46
N PRO A 3 -17.77 -14.65 44.31
CA PRO A 3 -17.67 -13.78 43.14
C PRO A 3 -17.24 -14.63 41.94
N THR A 4 -18.02 -14.56 40.87
CA THR A 4 -17.76 -15.19 39.58
C THR A 4 -16.61 -14.50 38.85
N GLU A 5 -15.68 -15.33 38.41
CA GLU A 5 -14.47 -15.10 37.64
C GLU A 5 -14.82 -14.74 36.18
N ILE A 6 -14.86 -13.45 35.84
CA ILE A 6 -15.10 -12.94 34.46
C ILE A 6 -13.78 -12.45 33.80
N VAL A 7 -12.66 -12.51 34.52
CA VAL A 7 -11.38 -11.91 34.14
C VAL A 7 -10.61 -12.64 33.00
N PRO A 8 -10.62 -13.99 32.83
CA PRO A 8 -9.65 -14.65 31.95
C PRO A 8 -9.91 -14.43 30.45
N HIS A 9 -11.16 -14.13 30.06
CA HIS A 9 -11.52 -13.95 28.64
C HIS A 9 -11.02 -12.62 28.07
N CYS A 10 -10.98 -11.56 28.88
CA CYS A 10 -10.59 -10.21 28.45
C CYS A 10 -9.06 -10.07 28.31
N GLU A 11 -8.30 -10.69 29.21
CA GLU A 11 -6.83 -10.71 29.14
C GLU A 11 -6.33 -11.50 27.92
N HIS A 12 -6.99 -12.62 27.59
CA HIS A 12 -6.64 -13.41 26.41
C HIS A 12 -6.93 -12.65 25.10
N GLU A 13 -8.05 -11.91 25.02
CA GLU A 13 -8.36 -11.07 23.85
C GLU A 13 -7.46 -9.84 23.74
N ALA A 14 -7.07 -9.22 24.86
CA ALA A 14 -6.10 -8.13 24.88
C ALA A 14 -4.71 -8.61 24.41
N GLY A 15 -4.24 -9.75 24.92
CA GLY A 15 -2.97 -10.35 24.49
C GLY A 15 -2.96 -10.75 23.02
N LEU A 16 -4.08 -11.24 22.49
CA LEU A 16 -4.22 -11.57 21.07
C LEU A 16 -4.22 -10.32 20.17
N ASN A 17 -4.90 -9.25 20.59
CA ASN A 17 -4.92 -7.98 19.84
C ASN A 17 -3.56 -7.28 19.83
N ILE A 18 -2.82 -7.29 20.95
CA ILE A 18 -1.45 -6.76 21.01
C ILE A 18 -0.53 -7.55 20.06
N LYS A 19 -0.61 -8.90 20.09
CA LYS A 19 0.17 -9.74 19.17
C LYS A 19 -0.17 -9.48 17.70
N ARG A 20 -1.45 -9.29 17.36
CA ARG A 20 -1.88 -8.91 16.00
C ARG A 20 -1.29 -7.56 15.59
N GLY A 21 -1.39 -6.54 16.45
CA GLY A 21 -0.80 -5.22 16.18
C GLY A 21 0.71 -5.27 15.92
N THR A 22 1.46 -6.02 16.74
CA THR A 22 2.92 -6.18 16.53
C THR A 22 3.27 -6.89 15.22
N ARG A 23 2.44 -7.84 14.79
CA ARG A 23 2.63 -8.55 13.51
C ARG A 23 2.38 -7.63 12.32
N GLU A 24 1.30 -6.86 12.33
CA GLU A 24 0.99 -5.92 11.24
C GLU A 24 2.07 -4.84 11.13
N LEU A 25 2.50 -4.27 12.26
CA LEU A 25 3.61 -3.32 12.30
C LEU A 25 4.91 -3.93 11.74
N ALA A 26 5.24 -5.17 12.12
CA ALA A 26 6.42 -5.85 11.61
C ALA A 26 6.34 -6.07 10.09
N ILE A 27 5.17 -6.45 9.56
CA ILE A 27 4.96 -6.60 8.11
C ILE A 27 5.13 -5.26 7.40
N ASN A 28 4.52 -4.19 7.91
CA ASN A 28 4.63 -2.86 7.31
C ASN A 28 6.08 -2.35 7.34
N LEU A 29 6.83 -2.60 8.41
CA LEU A 29 8.25 -2.29 8.49
C LEU A 29 9.08 -3.11 7.51
N ILE A 30 8.84 -4.41 7.39
CA ILE A 30 9.57 -5.28 6.45
C ILE A 30 9.30 -4.86 5.01
N VAL A 31 8.06 -4.52 4.65
CA VAL A 31 7.75 -4.07 3.29
C VAL A 31 8.32 -2.67 3.05
N GLY A 32 8.15 -1.75 3.99
CA GLY A 32 8.58 -0.36 3.88
C GLY A 32 10.10 -0.17 3.90
N LEU A 33 10.84 -1.00 4.64
CA LEU A 33 12.30 -0.92 4.75
C LEU A 33 13.02 -1.99 3.93
N GLY A 34 12.43 -3.18 3.80
CA GLY A 34 13.04 -4.29 3.06
C GLY A 34 13.12 -4.03 1.57
N VAL A 35 12.08 -3.42 0.97
CA VAL A 35 12.11 -3.07 -0.47
C VAL A 35 13.23 -2.07 -0.76
N PRO A 36 13.36 -0.91 -0.07
CA PRO A 36 14.50 -0.02 -0.25
C PRO A 36 15.85 -0.68 0.04
N SER A 37 15.94 -1.49 1.10
CA SER A 37 17.18 -2.18 1.46
C SER A 37 17.66 -3.14 0.37
N LEU A 38 16.74 -3.70 -0.41
CA LEU A 38 17.05 -4.54 -1.56
C LEU A 38 17.37 -3.69 -2.80
N THR A 39 16.63 -2.63 -3.09
CA THR A 39 16.81 -1.86 -4.33
C THR A 39 18.09 -1.01 -4.34
N ILE A 40 18.55 -0.51 -3.18
CA ILE A 40 19.78 0.30 -3.08
C ILE A 40 21.03 -0.45 -3.59
N PRO A 41 21.39 -1.65 -3.08
CA PRO A 41 22.57 -2.36 -3.56
C PRO A 41 22.42 -2.82 -5.02
N LEU A 42 21.19 -3.11 -5.46
CA LEU A 42 20.92 -3.45 -6.86
C LEU A 42 21.16 -2.26 -7.79
N TYR A 43 20.76 -1.06 -7.37
CA TYR A 43 21.02 0.16 -8.12
C TYR A 43 22.51 0.49 -8.18
N TYR A 44 23.26 0.20 -7.12
CA TYR A 44 24.70 0.45 -7.07
C TYR A 44 25.48 -0.28 -8.18
N VAL A 45 25.05 -1.49 -8.57
CA VAL A 45 25.68 -2.27 -9.66
C VAL A 45 25.68 -1.53 -10.99
N VAL A 46 24.67 -0.67 -11.22
CA VAL A 46 24.42 0.00 -12.52
C VAL A 46 24.67 1.50 -12.47
N GLN A 47 25.14 2.00 -11.32
CA GLN A 47 25.43 3.40 -11.09
C GLN A 47 26.77 3.81 -11.75
N SER A 48 26.74 4.78 -12.66
CA SER A 48 27.94 5.23 -13.39
C SER A 48 28.60 6.48 -12.80
N PHE A 49 27.78 7.43 -12.35
CA PHE A 49 28.20 8.66 -11.68
C PHE A 49 27.44 8.79 -10.36
N ARG A 50 27.92 9.66 -9.46
CA ARG A 50 27.24 9.88 -8.18
C ARG A 50 25.83 10.42 -8.41
N TYR A 51 25.73 11.43 -9.27
CA TYR A 51 24.51 12.00 -9.81
C TYR A 51 24.85 12.77 -11.08
N THR A 52 23.84 13.03 -11.90
CA THR A 52 23.97 13.93 -13.05
C THR A 52 23.11 15.17 -12.84
N ILE A 53 23.60 16.33 -13.26
CA ILE A 53 22.86 17.58 -13.25
C ILE A 53 22.37 17.82 -14.67
N VAL A 54 21.06 17.84 -14.84
CA VAL A 54 20.38 18.14 -16.09
C VAL A 54 19.88 19.58 -16.05
N GLU A 55 20.26 20.38 -17.03
CA GLU A 55 19.78 21.76 -17.20
C GLU A 55 18.23 21.78 -17.27
N ASP A 56 17.58 22.75 -16.62
CA ASP A 56 16.12 22.88 -16.39
C ASP A 56 15.43 21.82 -15.48
N VAL A 57 16.05 20.66 -15.23
CA VAL A 57 15.47 19.57 -14.42
C VAL A 57 16.08 19.50 -13.03
N GLY A 58 17.40 19.66 -12.92
CA GLY A 58 18.16 19.56 -11.67
C GLY A 58 18.89 18.24 -11.50
N CYS A 59 18.95 17.75 -10.25
CA CYS A 59 19.69 16.54 -9.89
C CYS A 59 18.93 15.28 -10.33
N TRP A 60 19.60 14.40 -11.06
CA TRP A 60 19.03 13.15 -11.55
C TRP A 60 19.96 11.95 -11.27
N PRO A 61 19.40 10.76 -10.96
CA PRO A 61 20.17 9.53 -10.81
C PRO A 61 20.93 9.19 -12.10
N ALA A 62 22.24 8.98 -12.00
CA ALA A 62 23.08 8.62 -13.14
C ALA A 62 23.29 7.11 -13.20
N SER A 63 22.49 6.45 -14.04
CA SER A 63 22.64 5.02 -14.35
C SER A 63 23.19 4.83 -15.76
N TYR A 64 24.00 3.78 -15.93
CA TYR A 64 24.44 3.34 -17.25
C TYR A 64 23.37 2.43 -17.87
N LEU A 65 22.72 2.92 -18.92
CA LEU A 65 21.55 2.23 -19.47
C LEU A 65 21.96 0.98 -20.25
N THR A 66 21.92 -0.14 -19.55
CA THR A 66 22.24 -1.49 -20.04
C THR A 66 21.04 -2.41 -19.81
N PRO A 67 20.97 -3.57 -20.48
CA PRO A 67 19.96 -4.59 -20.19
C PRO A 67 19.85 -4.93 -18.69
N TRP A 68 20.98 -4.90 -17.98
CA TRP A 68 21.04 -5.14 -16.55
C TRP A 68 20.46 -3.99 -15.73
N ALA A 69 20.64 -2.73 -16.14
CA ALA A 69 19.97 -1.59 -15.52
C ALA A 69 18.45 -1.65 -15.67
N LEU A 70 17.94 -2.14 -16.81
CA LEU A 70 16.51 -2.33 -17.01
C LEU A 70 15.94 -3.35 -16.01
N ILE A 71 16.63 -4.48 -15.81
CA ILE A 71 16.18 -5.55 -14.91
C ILE A 71 16.40 -5.18 -13.44
N LEU A 72 17.56 -4.61 -13.10
CA LEU A 72 17.95 -4.37 -11.70
C LEU A 72 17.38 -3.07 -11.12
N ALA A 73 17.06 -2.07 -11.94
CA ALA A 73 16.53 -0.80 -11.46
C ALA A 73 15.11 -0.52 -11.98
N GLN A 74 14.86 -0.67 -13.29
CA GLN A 74 13.60 -0.23 -13.90
C GLN A 74 12.45 -1.22 -13.73
N LEU A 75 12.74 -2.53 -13.58
CA LEU A 75 11.74 -3.59 -13.47
C LEU A 75 11.04 -3.62 -12.10
N TRP A 76 11.75 -3.27 -11.02
CA TRP A 76 11.25 -3.39 -9.65
C TRP A 76 9.96 -2.62 -9.38
N PRO A 77 9.82 -1.34 -9.76
CA PRO A 77 8.56 -0.61 -9.59
C PRO A 77 7.38 -1.29 -10.29
N VAL A 78 7.60 -1.87 -11.49
CA VAL A 78 6.57 -2.61 -12.23
C VAL A 78 6.16 -3.86 -11.47
N LEU A 79 7.10 -4.66 -10.99
CA LEU A 79 6.80 -5.86 -10.22
C LEU A 79 6.03 -5.55 -8.93
N ILE A 80 6.47 -4.53 -8.19
CA ILE A 80 5.79 -4.10 -6.95
C ILE A 80 4.36 -3.63 -7.26
N SER A 81 4.17 -2.86 -8.33
CA SER A 81 2.83 -2.39 -8.72
C SER A 81 1.89 -3.52 -9.13
N LEU A 82 2.39 -4.56 -9.82
CA LEU A 82 1.60 -5.73 -10.22
C LEU A 82 1.21 -6.60 -9.01
N VAL A 83 2.14 -6.78 -8.07
CA VAL A 83 1.85 -7.48 -6.80
C VAL A 83 0.79 -6.71 -6.01
N SER A 84 0.96 -5.39 -5.87
CA SER A 84 -0.02 -4.52 -5.21
C SER A 84 -1.40 -4.58 -5.87
N LEU A 85 -1.46 -4.63 -7.21
CA LEU A 85 -2.71 -4.78 -7.96
C LEU A 85 -3.42 -6.09 -7.61
N THR A 86 -2.68 -7.19 -7.56
CA THR A 86 -3.25 -8.50 -7.27
C THR A 86 -3.86 -8.51 -5.88
N TYR A 87 -3.15 -7.97 -4.88
CA TYR A 87 -3.70 -7.81 -3.53
C TYR A 87 -4.91 -6.88 -3.51
N ALA A 88 -4.87 -5.73 -4.17
CA ALA A 88 -5.99 -4.79 -4.23
C ALA A 88 -7.26 -5.44 -4.81
N VAL A 89 -7.13 -6.22 -5.90
CA VAL A 89 -8.25 -6.93 -6.53
C VAL A 89 -8.80 -8.02 -5.63
N LEU A 90 -7.93 -8.81 -4.99
CA LEU A 90 -8.35 -9.85 -4.05
C LEU A 90 -9.08 -9.26 -2.84
N THR A 91 -8.51 -8.22 -2.24
CA THR A 91 -9.11 -7.50 -1.11
C THR A 91 -10.46 -6.89 -1.49
N LEU A 92 -10.57 -6.29 -2.68
CA LEU A 92 -11.83 -5.74 -3.18
C LEU A 92 -12.88 -6.85 -3.42
N ARG A 93 -12.47 -7.99 -3.97
CA ARG A 93 -13.35 -9.15 -4.21
C ARG A 93 -13.92 -9.70 -2.91
N GLU A 94 -13.06 -9.95 -1.91
CA GLU A 94 -13.51 -10.47 -0.62
C GLU A 94 -14.40 -9.45 0.09
N PHE A 95 -14.06 -8.17 0.02
CA PHE A 95 -14.91 -7.11 0.56
C PHE A 95 -16.31 -7.07 -0.10
N MET A 96 -16.38 -7.20 -1.43
CA MET A 96 -17.66 -7.30 -2.15
C MET A 96 -18.43 -8.56 -1.76
N ARG A 97 -17.74 -9.68 -1.53
CA ARG A 97 -18.36 -10.95 -1.10
C ARG A 97 -18.96 -10.82 0.30
N ILE A 98 -18.17 -10.33 1.26
CA ILE A 98 -18.61 -10.06 2.63
C ILE A 98 -19.79 -9.10 2.60
N ARG A 99 -19.73 -8.04 1.78
CA ARG A 99 -20.84 -7.10 1.64
C ARG A 99 -22.14 -7.79 1.21
N ARG A 100 -22.11 -8.65 0.20
CA ARG A 100 -23.30 -9.40 -0.26
C ARG A 100 -23.92 -10.25 0.84
N GLN A 101 -23.09 -10.82 1.71
CA GLN A 101 -23.54 -11.65 2.84
C GLN A 101 -24.15 -10.80 3.97
N PHE A 102 -23.59 -9.62 4.26
CA PHE A 102 -24.04 -8.75 5.35
C PHE A 102 -24.96 -7.59 4.92
N SER A 103 -25.30 -7.46 3.63
CA SER A 103 -26.21 -6.42 3.13
C SER A 103 -27.59 -6.42 3.79
N ARG A 104 -28.05 -7.58 4.30
CA ARG A 104 -29.34 -7.70 5.02
C ARG A 104 -29.28 -7.21 6.48
N VAL A 105 -28.11 -7.24 7.12
CA VAL A 105 -27.93 -6.87 8.54
C VAL A 105 -27.44 -5.42 8.68
N LEU A 106 -26.61 -4.95 7.74
CA LEU A 106 -26.09 -3.57 7.75
C LEU A 106 -27.10 -2.50 7.34
N SER A 107 -28.22 -2.88 6.71
CA SER A 107 -29.34 -1.95 6.45
C SER A 107 -29.93 -1.37 7.75
N GLU A 108 -29.77 -2.07 8.88
CA GLU A 108 -30.30 -1.64 10.18
C GLU A 108 -29.27 -0.91 11.05
N SER A 109 -27.95 -1.09 10.82
CA SER A 109 -26.90 -0.62 11.73
C SER A 109 -26.22 0.71 11.37
N GLY A 110 -26.57 1.40 10.28
CA GLY A 110 -26.09 2.77 9.99
C GLY A 110 -24.57 2.95 9.78
N THR A 111 -23.78 1.89 9.65
CA THR A 111 -22.30 1.90 9.61
C THR A 111 -21.66 2.31 8.27
N ASN A 112 -22.36 3.09 7.43
CA ASN A 112 -21.90 3.49 6.09
C ASN A 112 -20.62 4.36 6.06
N LEU A 113 -20.22 4.94 7.20
CA LEU A 113 -19.06 5.85 7.27
C LEU A 113 -17.71 5.16 6.99
N ASN A 114 -17.52 3.90 7.37
CA ASN A 114 -16.24 3.20 7.15
C ASN A 114 -16.10 2.71 5.69
N LEU A 115 -17.22 2.36 5.06
CA LEU A 115 -17.29 1.83 3.70
C LEU A 115 -16.81 2.85 2.65
N SER A 116 -17.27 4.11 2.77
CA SER A 116 -16.89 5.18 1.84
C SER A 116 -15.39 5.43 1.84
N ARG A 117 -14.76 5.42 3.03
CA ARG A 117 -13.31 5.60 3.16
C ARG A 117 -12.54 4.46 2.48
N PHE A 118 -12.96 3.22 2.71
CA PHE A 118 -12.32 2.06 2.10
C PHE A 118 -12.44 2.05 0.58
N PHE A 119 -13.62 2.30 0.02
CA PHE A 119 -13.81 2.37 -1.44
C PHE A 119 -12.96 3.45 -2.08
N ARG A 120 -12.80 4.61 -1.42
CA ARG A 120 -11.96 5.70 -1.91
C ARG A 120 -10.48 5.34 -1.90
N LEU A 121 -10.02 4.59 -0.89
CA LEU A 121 -8.66 4.05 -0.87
C LEU A 121 -8.44 3.05 -2.01
N MET A 122 -9.38 2.13 -2.23
CA MET A 122 -9.31 1.15 -3.33
C MET A 122 -9.37 1.81 -4.70
N ALA A 123 -10.18 2.85 -4.86
CA ALA A 123 -10.25 3.63 -6.09
C ALA A 123 -8.94 4.37 -6.36
N LEU A 124 -8.35 5.02 -5.34
CA LEU A 124 -7.04 5.67 -5.48
C LEU A 124 -5.96 4.68 -5.93
N VAL A 125 -5.88 3.52 -5.27
CA VAL A 125 -4.89 2.47 -5.62
C VAL A 125 -5.14 1.94 -7.03
N SER A 126 -6.39 1.73 -7.43
CA SER A 126 -6.73 1.27 -8.77
C SER A 126 -6.34 2.29 -9.84
N THR A 127 -6.63 3.57 -9.62
CA THR A 127 -6.25 4.66 -10.53
C THR A 127 -4.75 4.80 -10.65
N ASP A 128 -4.03 4.73 -9.52
CA ASP A 128 -2.56 4.75 -9.51
C ASP A 128 -2.01 3.62 -10.40
N ILE A 129 -2.50 2.40 -10.25
CA ILE A 129 -2.01 1.26 -11.04
C ILE A 129 -2.35 1.41 -12.53
N ILE A 130 -3.56 1.85 -12.87
CA ILE A 130 -4.00 2.05 -14.25
C ILE A 130 -3.13 3.12 -14.95
N CYS A 131 -2.66 4.13 -14.21
CA CYS A 131 -1.77 5.15 -14.75
C CYS A 131 -0.31 4.67 -14.78
N THR A 132 0.17 4.06 -13.69
CA THR A 132 1.59 3.76 -13.49
C THR A 132 2.06 2.54 -14.27
N VAL A 133 1.25 1.48 -14.41
CA VAL A 133 1.68 0.25 -15.12
C VAL A 133 1.90 0.49 -16.62
N PRO A 134 0.94 1.06 -17.39
CA PRO A 134 1.13 1.28 -18.82
C PRO A 134 2.27 2.28 -19.09
N LEU A 135 2.37 3.30 -18.25
CA LEU A 135 3.42 4.30 -18.35
C LEU A 135 4.81 3.70 -18.08
N SER A 136 4.95 2.91 -17.01
CA SER A 136 6.22 2.26 -16.67
C SER A 136 6.64 1.27 -17.75
N LEU A 137 5.68 0.54 -18.34
CA LEU A 137 5.92 -0.35 -19.47
C LEU A 137 6.35 0.42 -20.72
N TYR A 138 5.69 1.55 -21.01
CA TYR A 138 6.08 2.44 -22.12
C TYR A 138 7.54 2.91 -21.97
N PHE A 139 7.91 3.43 -20.79
CA PHE A 139 9.29 3.85 -20.53
C PHE A 139 10.27 2.69 -20.60
N LEU A 140 9.91 1.50 -20.09
CA LEU A 140 10.76 0.32 -20.17
C LEU A 140 11.04 -0.06 -21.64
N ILE A 141 10.01 -0.06 -22.49
CA ILE A 141 10.15 -0.35 -23.92
C ILE A 141 10.99 0.73 -24.62
N GLN A 142 10.73 2.02 -24.34
CA GLN A 142 11.52 3.11 -24.93
C GLN A 142 13.00 2.99 -24.56
N ASN A 143 13.32 2.75 -23.28
CA ASN A 143 14.70 2.58 -22.85
C ASN A 143 15.35 1.32 -23.45
N ALA A 144 14.60 0.24 -23.65
CA ALA A 144 15.10 -0.98 -24.28
C ALA A 144 15.39 -0.79 -25.79
N VAL A 145 14.59 0.02 -26.49
CA VAL A 145 14.74 0.24 -27.94
C VAL A 145 15.80 1.30 -28.25
N ILE A 146 15.84 2.39 -27.48
CA ILE A 146 16.73 3.54 -27.76
C ILE A 146 18.19 3.22 -27.39
N PHE A 147 18.42 2.36 -26.39
CA PHE A 147 19.74 2.16 -25.82
C PHE A 147 20.17 0.69 -25.81
N PRO A 148 20.62 0.14 -26.96
CA PRO A 148 21.13 -1.22 -27.06
C PRO A 148 22.58 -1.34 -26.56
N TYR A 149 22.95 -0.66 -25.48
CA TYR A 149 24.33 -0.74 -24.97
C TYR A 149 24.55 -2.09 -24.28
N THR A 150 25.55 -2.83 -24.73
CA THR A 150 26.02 -4.03 -24.04
C THR A 150 26.66 -3.67 -22.71
N TRP A 151 26.61 -4.58 -21.72
CA TRP A 151 27.33 -4.42 -20.45
C TRP A 151 28.81 -4.18 -20.75
N ALA A 152 29.37 -3.05 -20.29
CA ALA A 152 30.81 -2.78 -20.25
C ALA A 152 31.41 -3.23 -18.91
N SER A 153 32.69 -3.64 -18.87
CA SER A 153 33.31 -4.20 -17.64
C SER A 153 33.09 -3.30 -16.40
N TRP A 154 33.07 -3.91 -15.21
CA TRP A 154 32.80 -3.22 -13.94
C TRP A 154 33.64 -1.95 -13.76
N GLU A 155 34.93 -2.03 -14.12
CA GLU A 155 35.88 -0.93 -14.04
C GLU A 155 35.49 0.27 -14.90
N VAL A 156 34.91 0.04 -16.08
CA VAL A 156 34.49 1.12 -16.99
C VAL A 156 33.28 1.85 -16.44
N ILE A 157 32.28 1.11 -15.95
CA ILE A 157 31.04 1.70 -15.40
C ILE A 157 31.36 2.52 -14.15
N HIS A 158 32.24 2.02 -13.27
CA HIS A 158 32.53 2.66 -11.98
C HIS A 158 33.67 3.66 -12.01
N LYS A 159 34.31 3.88 -13.16
CA LYS A 159 35.49 4.76 -13.29
C LYS A 159 35.24 6.18 -12.77
N HIS A 160 34.07 6.74 -13.06
CA HIS A 160 33.68 8.11 -12.71
C HIS A 160 32.59 8.16 -11.63
N ARG A 161 32.45 7.11 -10.82
CA ARG A 161 31.37 6.98 -9.82
C ARG A 161 31.36 8.12 -8.80
N ASN A 162 32.52 8.65 -8.42
CA ASN A 162 32.61 9.74 -7.46
C ASN A 162 32.45 11.13 -8.11
N ASP A 163 32.41 11.19 -9.44
CA ASP A 163 32.31 12.42 -10.20
C ASP A 163 30.84 12.78 -10.43
N VAL A 164 30.62 14.04 -10.81
CA VAL A 164 29.31 14.60 -11.13
C VAL A 164 29.26 14.90 -12.61
N ALA A 165 28.31 14.30 -13.33
CA ALA A 165 28.08 14.60 -14.73
C ALA A 165 27.18 15.84 -14.87
N THR A 166 27.40 16.65 -15.90
CA THR A 166 26.54 17.80 -16.25
C THR A 166 26.10 17.66 -17.68
N ASN A 167 24.79 17.62 -17.92
CA ASN A 167 24.20 17.49 -19.25
C ASN A 167 23.47 18.79 -19.59
N SER A 168 23.86 19.41 -20.71
CA SER A 168 23.15 20.58 -21.25
C SER A 168 21.81 20.20 -21.86
N GLN A 169 20.87 21.15 -21.89
CA GLN A 169 19.53 20.91 -22.41
C GLN A 169 19.54 20.48 -23.88
N LYS A 170 20.51 20.97 -24.66
CA LYS A 170 20.70 20.57 -26.06
C LYS A 170 21.07 19.09 -26.20
N GLN A 171 21.91 18.57 -25.31
CA GLN A 171 22.32 17.16 -25.33
C GLN A 171 21.16 16.25 -24.97
N ILE A 172 20.35 16.63 -23.97
CA ILE A 172 19.17 15.85 -23.56
C ILE A 172 18.06 15.91 -24.61
N SER A 173 17.82 17.09 -25.19
CA SER A 173 16.79 17.28 -26.22
C SER A 173 17.11 16.56 -27.53
N ALA A 174 18.38 16.20 -27.77
CA ALA A 174 18.78 15.40 -28.91
C ALA A 174 18.32 13.93 -28.80
N ILE A 175 18.00 13.44 -27.59
CA ILE A 175 17.54 12.08 -27.37
C ILE A 175 16.00 12.07 -27.49
N PRO A 176 15.43 11.29 -28.42
CA PRO A 176 13.99 11.18 -28.59
C PRO A 176 13.29 10.77 -27.28
N GLY A 177 12.20 11.45 -26.93
CA GLY A 177 11.39 11.13 -25.75
C GLY A 177 11.98 11.55 -24.39
N SER A 178 13.26 11.95 -24.32
CA SER A 178 13.89 12.30 -23.04
C SER A 178 13.28 13.54 -22.39
N LYS A 179 13.03 14.60 -23.17
CA LYS A 179 12.38 15.83 -22.68
C LYS A 179 11.01 15.53 -22.06
N THR A 180 10.16 14.80 -22.78
CA THR A 180 8.84 14.40 -22.31
C THR A 180 8.92 13.51 -21.07
N GLY A 181 9.90 12.61 -20.99
CA GLY A 181 10.13 11.76 -19.82
C GLY A 181 10.45 12.56 -18.55
N PHE A 182 11.35 13.54 -18.66
CA PHE A 182 11.68 14.43 -17.53
C PHE A 182 10.49 15.29 -17.12
N GLU A 183 9.83 15.97 -18.07
CA GLU A 183 8.65 16.79 -17.78
C GLU A 183 7.56 15.96 -17.09
N PHE A 184 7.26 14.76 -17.60
CA PHE A 184 6.29 13.87 -16.98
C PHE A 184 6.68 13.50 -15.54
N ASN A 185 7.96 13.18 -15.29
CA ASN A 185 8.43 12.87 -13.95
C ASN A 185 8.22 14.04 -12.97
N LEU A 186 8.56 15.27 -13.36
CA LEU A 186 8.31 16.45 -12.53
C LEU A 186 6.82 16.67 -12.26
N TRP A 187 5.97 16.51 -13.28
CA TRP A 187 4.52 16.71 -13.16
C TRP A 187 3.78 15.56 -12.48
N SER A 188 4.40 14.38 -12.37
CA SER A 188 3.81 13.23 -11.68
C SER A 188 3.54 13.51 -10.21
N ILE A 189 4.44 14.21 -9.51
CA ILE A 189 4.30 14.50 -8.07
C ILE A 189 3.10 15.43 -7.81
N PRO A 190 2.96 16.60 -8.47
CA PRO A 190 1.73 17.39 -8.40
C PRO A 190 0.49 16.59 -8.82
N GLY A 191 0.59 15.77 -9.87
CA GLY A 191 -0.49 14.92 -10.34
C GLY A 191 -1.02 13.98 -9.25
N CYS A 192 -0.12 13.29 -8.55
CA CYS A 192 -0.47 12.43 -7.41
C CYS A 192 -1.11 13.24 -6.27
N ALA A 193 -0.62 14.44 -5.98
CA ALA A 193 -1.22 15.31 -4.97
C ALA A 193 -2.65 15.73 -5.33
N PHE A 194 -2.91 16.09 -6.60
CA PHE A 194 -4.24 16.41 -7.09
C PHE A 194 -5.18 15.20 -7.04
N LEU A 195 -4.71 14.02 -7.45
CA LEU A 195 -5.47 12.77 -7.33
C LEU A 195 -5.82 12.47 -5.87
N PHE A 196 -4.84 12.55 -4.98
CA PHE A 196 -5.08 12.36 -3.54
C PHE A 196 -6.10 13.37 -3.01
N PHE A 197 -5.99 14.65 -3.39
CA PHE A 197 -6.95 15.68 -2.97
C PHE A 197 -8.35 15.44 -3.55
N MET A 198 -8.48 14.95 -4.78
CA MET A 198 -9.77 14.60 -5.37
C MET A 198 -10.47 13.51 -4.55
N TYR A 199 -9.76 12.42 -4.22
CA TYR A 199 -10.34 11.33 -3.43
C TYR A 199 -10.51 11.71 -1.97
N PHE A 200 -9.53 12.37 -1.34
CA PHE A 200 -9.48 12.63 0.10
C PHE A 200 -10.03 14.00 0.52
N GLY A 201 -9.68 15.04 -0.21
CA GLY A 201 -10.06 16.41 0.08
C GLY A 201 -11.54 16.72 -0.18
N LEU A 202 -12.19 16.09 -1.17
CA LEU A 202 -13.60 16.36 -1.50
C LEU A 202 -14.62 15.52 -0.71
N SER A 203 -14.14 14.69 0.22
CA SER A 203 -14.99 13.83 1.05
C SER A 203 -16.01 14.60 1.87
N SER A 204 -17.15 13.97 2.17
CA SER A 204 -18.11 14.48 3.15
C SER A 204 -17.46 14.78 4.50
N ASP A 205 -16.55 13.90 4.94
CA ASP A 205 -15.86 14.05 6.21
C ASP A 205 -14.89 15.24 6.19
N ALA A 206 -14.11 15.36 5.11
CA ALA A 206 -13.18 16.47 4.92
C ALA A 206 -13.92 17.81 4.80
N ARG A 207 -15.00 17.88 4.00
CA ARG A 207 -15.85 19.07 3.87
C ARG A 207 -16.48 19.48 5.20
N ARG A 208 -16.85 18.52 6.06
CA ARG A 208 -17.35 18.82 7.40
C ARG A 208 -16.28 19.49 8.27
N GLN A 209 -15.03 19.01 8.20
CA GLN A 209 -13.92 19.64 8.91
C GLN A 209 -13.55 21.01 8.33
N TYR A 210 -13.59 21.17 7.00
CA TYR A 210 -13.37 22.48 6.37
C TYR A 210 -14.40 23.50 6.82
N LYS A 211 -15.69 23.10 6.92
CA LYS A 211 -16.74 23.95 7.48
C LYS A 211 -16.46 24.33 8.93
N LEU A 212 -16.03 23.37 9.76
CA LEU A 212 -15.69 23.63 11.16
C LEU A 212 -14.55 24.66 11.27
N VAL A 213 -13.44 24.42 10.55
CA VAL A 213 -12.28 25.33 10.54
C VAL A 213 -12.65 26.70 9.98
N PHE A 214 -13.48 26.74 8.92
CA PHE A 214 -14.00 27.99 8.36
C PHE A 214 -14.76 28.81 9.42
N TRP A 215 -15.66 28.19 10.17
CA TRP A 215 -16.39 28.87 11.24
C TRP A 215 -15.50 29.27 12.42
N ILE A 216 -14.48 28.48 12.76
CA ILE A 216 -13.48 28.84 13.78
C ILE A 216 -12.71 30.10 13.35
N MET A 217 -12.23 30.12 12.10
CA MET A 217 -11.52 31.27 11.52
C MET A 217 -12.37 32.54 11.43
N LEU A 218 -13.69 32.38 11.23
CA LEU A 218 -14.64 33.49 11.20
C LEU A 218 -15.11 33.94 12.60
N SER A 219 -14.86 33.16 13.65
CA SER A 219 -15.24 33.51 15.03
C SER A 219 -14.60 34.80 15.57
N PRO A 220 -13.31 35.13 15.33
CA PRO A 220 -12.75 36.43 15.72
C PRO A 220 -13.39 37.62 14.98
N LEU A 221 -14.06 37.37 13.84
CA LEU A 221 -14.78 38.39 13.07
C LEU A 221 -16.25 38.52 13.47
N GLY A 222 -16.71 37.82 14.51
CA GLY A 222 -18.06 37.93 15.06
C GLY A 222 -19.15 37.15 14.29
N PHE A 223 -18.78 36.41 13.24
CA PHE A 223 -19.73 35.55 12.52
C PHE A 223 -19.99 34.25 13.29
N LYS A 224 -21.27 33.91 13.49
CA LYS A 224 -21.70 32.68 14.17
C LYS A 224 -22.08 31.61 13.14
N PRO A 225 -21.79 30.33 13.42
CA PRO A 225 -22.25 29.25 12.56
C PRO A 225 -23.79 29.21 12.49
N PRO A 226 -24.37 28.82 11.35
CA PRO A 226 -25.81 28.67 11.20
C PRO A 226 -26.33 27.64 12.21
N ALA A 227 -27.52 27.92 12.76
CA ALA A 227 -28.15 27.06 13.75
C ALA A 227 -28.24 25.61 13.24
N PRO A 228 -27.91 24.60 14.07
CA PRO A 228 -27.94 23.21 13.63
C PRO A 228 -29.37 22.81 13.28
N THR A 229 -29.59 22.45 12.02
CA THR A 229 -30.84 21.84 11.55
C THR A 229 -31.13 20.54 12.32
N PRO A 230 -32.42 20.17 12.53
CA PRO A 230 -32.82 19.02 13.34
C PRO A 230 -32.10 17.70 12.96
N GLU A 231 -31.83 17.52 11.67
CA GLU A 231 -31.11 16.37 11.09
C GLU A 231 -29.66 16.25 11.59
N ASN A 232 -28.94 17.38 11.71
CA ASN A 232 -27.57 17.43 12.22
C ASN A 232 -27.50 17.19 13.73
N ASN A 233 -28.55 17.55 14.47
CA ASN A 233 -28.66 17.27 15.91
C ASN A 233 -28.88 15.78 16.15
N ALA A 234 -29.75 15.10 15.40
CA ALA A 234 -29.93 13.65 15.54
C ALA A 234 -28.61 12.88 15.30
N GLN A 235 -27.83 13.27 14.30
CA GLN A 235 -26.52 12.66 13.99
C GLN A 235 -25.42 12.98 15.01
N ASN A 236 -25.45 14.16 15.62
CA ASN A 236 -24.51 14.54 16.68
C ASN A 236 -24.90 13.95 18.05
N SER A 237 -26.19 13.82 18.35
CA SER A 237 -26.71 13.17 19.55
C SER A 237 -26.44 11.67 19.54
N ALA A 238 -26.68 11.00 18.40
CA ALA A 238 -26.31 9.60 18.21
C ALA A 238 -24.79 9.35 18.33
N ARG A 239 -23.96 10.36 18.00
CA ARG A 239 -22.50 10.29 18.13
C ARG A 239 -21.99 10.62 19.54
N ARG A 240 -22.69 11.46 20.32
CA ARG A 240 -22.35 11.76 21.72
C ARG A 240 -22.70 10.63 22.68
N LEU A 241 -23.67 9.80 22.35
CA LEU A 241 -24.06 8.63 23.14
C LEU A 241 -23.08 7.45 23.00
N ASP A 242 -22.07 7.57 22.12
CA ASP A 242 -20.93 6.65 22.03
C ASP A 242 -19.72 7.29 22.75
N PRO A 243 -19.46 6.99 24.04
CA PRO A 243 -18.47 7.71 24.84
C PRO A 243 -17.01 7.34 24.52
N ASN A 244 -16.77 6.42 23.57
CA ASN A 244 -15.48 5.74 23.41
C ASN A 244 -14.89 5.86 22.00
N LYS A 245 -14.99 7.05 21.38
CA LYS A 245 -14.45 7.28 20.02
C LYS A 245 -13.62 8.55 19.83
N ASN A 246 -13.02 9.10 20.89
CA ASN A 246 -11.98 10.12 20.72
C ASN A 246 -10.90 9.93 21.78
N LEU A 247 -10.02 8.96 21.53
CA LEU A 247 -8.59 9.14 21.75
C LEU A 247 -7.90 8.52 20.53
N ASP A 248 -6.83 9.18 20.08
CA ASP A 248 -5.78 8.71 19.16
C ASP A 248 -5.93 9.00 17.66
N ALA A 249 -5.15 9.99 17.21
CA ALA A 249 -4.17 9.76 16.13
C ALA A 249 -2.79 9.69 16.80
N PRO A 250 -1.82 8.85 16.37
CA PRO A 250 -1.58 8.43 14.99
C PRO A 250 -1.59 6.91 14.76
N SER A 251 -1.74 6.54 13.47
CA SER A 251 -1.32 5.29 12.80
C SER A 251 -1.52 3.93 13.52
N GLU A 252 -2.28 3.06 12.85
CA GLU A 252 -2.47 1.61 13.11
C GLU A 252 -3.34 1.23 14.31
N THR A 253 -4.49 0.61 14.02
CA THR A 253 -4.93 -0.70 14.55
C THR A 253 -6.37 -0.93 14.09
N VAL A 254 -6.51 -1.66 13.00
CA VAL A 254 -7.75 -2.38 12.70
C VAL A 254 -7.75 -3.63 13.57
N CYS A 255 -8.66 -3.72 14.55
CA CYS A 255 -9.31 -4.96 14.98
C CYS A 255 -10.34 -4.68 16.09
N THR A 256 -11.64 -4.70 15.73
CA THR A 256 -12.65 -5.74 16.04
C THR A 256 -13.39 -5.51 17.35
N SER A 257 -14.65 -5.08 17.24
CA SER A 257 -15.69 -5.38 18.21
C SER A 257 -16.90 -5.90 17.44
N LEU A 258 -16.99 -7.23 17.28
CA LEU A 258 -18.24 -7.94 17.03
C LEU A 258 -18.05 -9.43 17.36
N GLY A 259 -18.08 -9.76 18.65
CA GLY A 259 -18.72 -10.98 19.13
C GLY A 259 -20.04 -10.56 19.77
N THR A 260 -21.15 -11.28 19.77
CA THR A 260 -21.42 -12.68 19.47
C THR A 260 -22.94 -12.77 19.40
N GLN A 261 -23.53 -13.42 18.39
CA GLN A 261 -24.82 -14.09 18.59
C GLN A 261 -24.79 -15.45 17.89
N THR A 262 -24.75 -16.45 18.75
CA THR A 262 -24.88 -17.89 18.54
C THR A 262 -26.26 -18.22 17.96
N LEU A 263 -26.32 -19.14 17.00
CA LEU A 263 -27.44 -20.09 16.92
C LEU A 263 -26.91 -21.51 16.75
N VAL A 264 -27.34 -22.33 17.69
CA VAL A 264 -27.14 -23.77 17.89
C VAL A 264 -28.03 -24.57 16.93
N ASN A 265 -27.53 -25.69 16.40
CA ASN A 265 -28.17 -27.02 16.27
C ASN A 265 -27.24 -27.92 15.42
N GLN A 266 -26.52 -28.90 16.01
CA GLN A 266 -26.92 -30.31 16.23
C GLN A 266 -26.93 -31.08 14.88
N VAL A 267 -26.11 -32.11 14.64
CA VAL A 267 -26.36 -33.53 14.99
C VAL A 267 -25.19 -34.43 14.49
N ASP A 268 -24.83 -35.39 15.34
CA ASP A 268 -24.22 -36.74 15.20
C ASP A 268 -22.79 -37.01 14.69
N GLU A 269 -22.04 -37.59 15.64
CA GLU A 269 -20.98 -38.59 15.49
C GLU A 269 -21.61 -39.98 15.27
N PRO A 270 -20.91 -40.92 14.59
CA PRO A 270 -20.48 -42.09 15.36
C PRO A 270 -19.08 -42.62 14.99
N ASP A 271 -18.30 -42.87 16.05
CA ASP A 271 -17.62 -44.11 16.45
C ASP A 271 -17.01 -45.06 15.37
N ASN A 272 -15.70 -45.32 15.47
CA ASN A 272 -15.14 -46.60 15.99
C ASN A 272 -13.70 -46.90 15.48
N GLY A 273 -12.84 -47.36 16.40
CA GLY A 273 -11.75 -48.35 16.18
C GLY A 273 -10.37 -47.81 15.81
N SER A 274 -9.41 -47.71 16.75
CA SER A 274 -8.37 -48.74 17.04
C SER A 274 -7.46 -49.03 15.83
N GLU A 275 -6.16 -48.71 15.80
CA GLU A 275 -5.08 -49.38 16.54
C GLU A 275 -3.72 -48.70 16.23
N THR A 276 -2.86 -48.64 17.26
CA THR A 276 -1.39 -48.83 17.27
C THR A 276 -0.48 -48.33 16.14
N GLY A 277 0.57 -47.60 16.53
CA GLY A 277 1.94 -48.11 16.32
C GLY A 277 2.92 -47.31 15.46
N ARG A 278 3.93 -46.77 16.18
CA ARG A 278 5.37 -46.88 15.88
C ARG A 278 6.04 -45.86 14.93
N ALA A 279 7.02 -45.18 15.53
CA ALA A 279 8.06 -44.39 14.91
C ALA A 279 9.03 -45.23 14.05
N THR A 280 9.55 -44.64 12.96
CA THR A 280 10.92 -44.84 12.45
C THR A 280 11.26 -43.78 11.37
N LEU A 281 12.27 -42.95 11.66
CA LEU A 281 13.25 -42.42 10.69
C LEU A 281 14.32 -43.52 10.43
N PRO A 282 15.39 -43.32 9.62
CA PRO A 282 15.63 -42.55 8.39
C PRO A 282 16.31 -43.42 7.27
N SER A 283 16.52 -42.91 6.05
CA SER A 283 17.77 -43.13 5.25
C SER A 283 17.69 -42.62 3.80
N GLU A 284 18.74 -41.86 3.41
CA GLU A 284 19.48 -41.86 2.13
C GLU A 284 18.78 -41.64 0.77
N VAL A 285 19.05 -40.52 0.07
CA VAL A 285 20.15 -40.28 -0.91
C VAL A 285 19.99 -41.06 -2.21
N LYS A 286 19.68 -40.34 -3.32
CA LYS A 286 20.51 -40.36 -4.53
C LYS A 286 20.17 -39.22 -5.51
N ILE A 287 21.20 -38.43 -5.78
CA ILE A 287 21.36 -37.54 -6.93
C ILE A 287 21.89 -38.42 -8.08
N SER A 288 21.22 -38.42 -9.24
CA SER A 288 21.79 -38.50 -10.61
C SER A 288 20.81 -39.15 -11.59
N ASP A 289 20.26 -38.36 -12.50
CA ASP A 289 20.10 -38.65 -13.95
C ASP A 289 19.47 -37.40 -14.60
N LEU A 290 20.29 -36.60 -15.28
CA LEU A 290 20.49 -36.63 -16.75
C LEU A 290 19.21 -36.20 -17.49
N GLU A 291 19.21 -34.95 -17.97
CA GLU A 291 19.38 -34.69 -19.42
C GLU A 291 18.51 -35.60 -20.28
N SER A 292 17.29 -35.16 -20.59
CA SER A 292 16.85 -35.13 -21.98
C SER A 292 15.57 -34.30 -22.10
N ARG A 293 15.53 -33.51 -23.18
CA ARG A 293 14.38 -32.90 -23.86
C ARG A 293 14.20 -31.39 -23.68
N VAL A 294 14.82 -30.71 -24.66
CA VAL A 294 14.32 -29.61 -25.51
C VAL A 294 14.06 -28.27 -24.83
#